data_AF-A0A350Y1N7-F1
#
_entry.id   AF-A0A350Y1N7-F1
#
_cell.length_a   1.000
_cell.length_b   1.000
_cell.length_c   1.000
_cell.angle_alpha   90.00
_cell.angle_beta   90.00
_cell.angle_gamma   90.00
#
_symmetry.space_group_name_H-M   'P 1'
#
loop_
_entity.id
_entity.type
_entity.pdbx_description
1 polymer ?
#
loop_
_entity_poly.entity_id
_entity_poly.type
_entity_poly.pdbx_seq_one_letter_code
_entity_poly.pdbx_strand_id
1 'polypeptide(L)'
;MYEIRRYLEHAIANQKNLKEVIFGVDFFMFNSSLMNQPSFSESRLEKRHITWQDAINSTFSIDTLYASRETIIDSLNQPNKDDTYGENGFMPNRNLDNNQTEWRFNGGIKLYFELHSNYQLSKPYLSDFKKIVQLCKEHDIKLKVFISPSHATDLEAIRATGRWQILEQWKREIVKIVPVWDFYYYNSITTEPISNKMKNYADNSHYTPQIGNLVLDRILSYQDDQVPSDFGILITPENIESHLAKTRADREVWARNNPDEVKLVKDIKHRLEQPDNY
;
A
#
# COMPACT_ATOMS: atom_id res chain seq x y z
N MET A 1 -0.52 6.14 10.24
CA MET A 1 -1.14 7.42 9.79
C MET A 1 -0.47 8.67 10.38
N TYR A 2 -0.14 8.69 11.67
CA TYR A 2 0.56 9.81 12.34
C TYR A 2 1.76 10.35 11.56
N GLU A 3 2.67 9.47 11.13
CA GLU A 3 3.87 9.86 10.39
C GLU A 3 3.54 10.63 9.11
N ILE A 4 2.59 10.12 8.32
CA ILE A 4 2.15 10.76 7.07
C ILE A 4 1.60 12.15 7.33
N ARG A 5 0.83 12.34 8.41
CA ARG A 5 0.40 13.68 8.80
C ARG A 5 1.58 14.60 9.08
N ARG A 6 2.59 14.13 9.82
CA ARG A 6 3.80 14.92 10.09
C ARG A 6 4.60 15.24 8.82
N TYR A 7 4.68 14.30 7.87
CA TYR A 7 5.29 14.56 6.57
C TYR A 7 4.53 15.62 5.76
N LEU A 8 3.20 15.58 5.77
CA LEU A 8 2.38 16.62 5.12
C LEU A 8 2.57 17.99 5.78
N GLU A 9 2.54 18.07 7.12
CA GLU A 9 2.81 19.31 7.87
C GLU A 9 4.18 19.89 7.52
N HIS A 10 5.21 19.03 7.43
CA HIS A 10 6.53 19.44 6.97
C HIS A 10 6.51 19.95 5.52
N ALA A 11 5.83 19.26 4.61
CA ALA A 11 5.71 19.69 3.22
C ALA A 11 5.02 21.06 3.10
N ILE A 12 3.89 21.27 3.81
CA ILE A 12 3.18 22.56 3.86
C ILE A 12 4.08 23.66 4.40
N ALA A 13 4.83 23.39 5.48
CA ALA A 13 5.73 24.37 6.09
C ALA A 13 6.91 24.78 5.20
N ASN A 14 7.32 23.92 4.25
CA ASN A 14 8.51 24.12 3.42
C ASN A 14 8.21 24.41 1.95
N GLN A 15 7.00 24.10 1.47
CA GLN A 15 6.56 24.30 0.10
C GLN A 15 5.38 25.28 0.09
N LYS A 16 5.68 26.58 0.15
CA LYS A 16 4.66 27.65 0.21
C LYS A 16 3.66 27.64 -0.95
N ASN A 17 4.04 27.02 -2.08
CA ASN A 17 3.22 26.93 -3.29
C ASN A 17 2.64 25.53 -3.51
N LEU A 18 2.61 24.66 -2.49
CA LEU A 18 1.93 23.36 -2.60
C LEU A 18 0.45 23.58 -2.93
N LYS A 19 -0.01 23.04 -4.06
CA LYS A 19 -1.39 23.23 -4.55
C LYS A 19 -2.23 21.98 -4.58
N GLU A 20 -1.61 20.81 -4.75
CA GLU A 20 -2.31 19.55 -4.87
C GLU A 20 -1.54 18.46 -4.14
N VAL A 21 -2.28 17.58 -3.47
CA VAL A 21 -1.78 16.36 -2.83
C VAL A 21 -2.61 15.20 -3.34
N ILE A 22 -1.95 14.21 -3.92
CA ILE A 22 -2.54 12.91 -4.25
C ILE A 22 -2.07 11.94 -3.18
N PHE A 23 -3.01 11.40 -2.41
CA PHE A 23 -2.72 10.62 -1.21
C PHE A 23 -3.27 9.20 -1.32
N GLY A 24 -2.36 8.23 -1.46
CA GLY A 24 -2.68 6.81 -1.39
C GLY A 24 -2.86 6.37 0.06
N VAL A 25 -3.99 5.74 0.37
CA VAL A 25 -4.30 5.18 1.69
C VAL A 25 -4.53 3.68 1.60
N ASP A 26 -3.87 2.94 2.49
CA ASP A 26 -4.02 1.49 2.60
C ASP A 26 -4.69 1.10 3.92
N PHE A 27 -5.38 -0.03 3.93
CA PHE A 27 -6.13 -0.51 5.09
C PHE A 27 -5.24 -0.67 6.34
N PHE A 28 -4.03 -1.22 6.17
CA PHE A 28 -3.08 -1.44 7.27
C PHE A 28 -2.61 -0.15 7.94
N MET A 29 -2.60 0.99 7.24
CA MET A 29 -2.16 2.29 7.79
C MET A 29 -3.02 2.78 8.96
N PHE A 30 -4.19 2.17 9.14
CA PHE A 30 -5.16 2.42 10.19
C PHE A 30 -5.23 1.30 11.25
N ASN A 31 -4.31 0.33 11.22
CA ASN A 31 -4.26 -0.76 12.19
C ASN A 31 -3.69 -0.27 13.54
N SER A 32 -4.46 -0.36 14.63
CA SER A 32 -4.00 0.07 15.97
C SER A 32 -2.88 -0.77 16.56
N SER A 33 -2.60 -1.95 15.99
CA SER A 33 -1.48 -2.80 16.39
C SER A 33 -0.15 -2.41 15.73
N LEU A 34 -0.17 -1.53 14.72
CA LEU A 34 1.05 -1.05 14.07
C LEU A 34 1.54 0.24 14.73
N MET A 35 2.82 0.25 15.07
CA MET A 35 3.54 1.41 15.59
C MET A 35 4.18 2.20 14.45
N ASN A 36 4.63 3.40 14.78
CA ASN A 36 5.52 4.17 13.92
C ASN A 36 6.81 3.37 13.62
N GLN A 37 7.36 3.56 12.42
CA GLN A 37 8.63 3.00 12.01
C GLN A 37 9.73 3.40 13.00
N PRO A 38 10.62 2.48 13.41
CA PRO A 38 11.69 2.81 14.35
C PRO A 38 12.61 3.96 13.89
N SER A 39 12.74 4.14 12.58
CA SER A 39 13.53 5.20 11.95
C SER A 39 12.80 6.54 11.83
N PHE A 40 11.49 6.60 12.12
CA PHE A 40 10.73 7.83 12.09
C PHE A 40 11.20 8.76 13.21
N SER A 41 11.49 10.02 12.86
CA SER A 41 11.90 11.03 13.82
C SER A 41 11.21 12.35 13.53
N GLU A 42 10.28 12.71 14.42
CA GLU A 42 9.52 13.95 14.32
C GLU A 42 10.43 15.19 14.39
N SER A 43 11.50 15.14 15.19
CA SER A 43 12.44 16.26 15.33
C SER A 43 13.18 16.61 14.04
N ARG A 44 13.29 15.67 13.08
CA ARG A 44 13.82 15.94 11.74
C ARG A 44 12.84 16.75 10.89
N LEU A 45 11.54 16.53 11.09
CA LEU A 45 10.47 17.21 10.36
C LEU A 45 10.21 18.63 10.87
N GLU A 46 10.65 18.95 12.09
CA GLU A 46 10.57 20.31 12.66
C GLU A 46 11.73 21.22 12.20
N LYS A 47 12.64 20.69 11.38
CA LYS A 47 13.84 21.39 10.91
C LYS A 47 13.84 21.51 9.39
N ARG A 48 14.55 22.52 8.88
CA ARG A 48 14.74 22.76 7.43
C ARG A 48 16.11 22.35 6.92
N HIS A 49 16.94 21.78 7.78
CA HIS A 49 18.33 21.42 7.48
C HIS A 49 18.69 20.11 8.19
N ILE A 50 19.64 19.37 7.62
CA ILE A 50 20.26 18.22 8.27
C ILE A 50 21.07 18.74 9.45
N THR A 51 20.85 18.19 10.65
CA THR A 51 21.64 18.61 11.81
C THR A 51 22.99 17.91 11.85
N TRP A 52 23.96 18.49 12.55
CA TRP A 52 25.25 17.83 12.79
C TRP A 52 25.08 16.48 13.51
N GLN A 53 24.08 16.35 14.38
CA GLN A 53 23.75 15.08 15.01
C GLN A 53 23.21 14.06 13.99
N ASP A 54 22.37 14.49 13.04
CA ASP A 54 21.90 13.61 11.97
C ASP A 54 23.04 13.17 11.05
N ALA A 55 23.96 14.08 10.71
CA ALA A 55 25.14 13.76 9.93
C ALA A 55 26.01 12.73 10.66
N ILE A 56 26.38 12.98 11.92
CA ILE A 56 27.19 12.05 12.74
C ILE A 56 26.49 10.70 12.90
N ASN A 57 25.20 10.68 13.21
CA ASN A 57 24.47 9.42 13.38
C ASN A 57 24.36 8.63 12.06
N SER A 58 24.32 9.32 10.92
CA SER A 58 24.24 8.67 9.61
C SER A 58 25.61 8.19 9.11
N THR A 59 26.70 8.89 9.45
CA THR A 59 28.04 8.62 8.90
C THR A 59 29.02 7.97 9.88
N PHE A 60 28.83 8.13 11.19
CA PHE A 60 29.76 7.71 12.25
C PHE A 60 29.04 6.96 13.40
N SER A 61 28.12 6.06 13.06
CA SER A 61 27.56 5.13 14.05
C SER A 61 28.24 3.75 13.94
N ILE A 62 28.34 3.04 15.07
CA ILE A 62 28.80 1.64 15.10
C ILE A 62 27.88 0.78 14.23
N ASP A 63 26.58 1.08 14.21
CA ASP A 63 25.59 0.45 13.33
C ASP A 63 25.91 0.70 11.85
N THR A 64 26.30 1.92 11.47
CA THR A 64 26.76 2.24 10.10
C THR A 64 28.02 1.45 9.74
N LEU A 65 28.92 1.23 10.70
CA LEU A 65 30.15 0.46 10.49
C LEU A 65 29.85 -1.04 10.30
N TYR A 66 28.95 -1.61 11.11
CA TYR A 66 28.45 -2.96 10.91
C TYR A 66 27.69 -3.09 9.59
N ALA A 67 26.77 -2.18 9.29
CA ALA A 67 26.02 -2.18 8.03
C ALA A 67 26.96 -2.06 6.81
N SER A 68 28.02 -1.25 6.89
CA SER A 68 29.04 -1.13 5.83
C SER A 68 29.82 -2.44 5.66
N ARG A 69 30.22 -3.09 6.76
CA ARG A 69 30.86 -4.41 6.72
C ARG A 69 29.95 -5.47 6.09
N GLU A 70 28.70 -5.55 6.52
CA GLU A 70 27.73 -6.49 5.95
C GLU A 70 27.47 -6.17 4.47
N THR A 71 27.38 -4.90 4.10
CA THR A 71 27.25 -4.47 2.69
C THR A 71 28.45 -4.92 1.85
N ILE A 72 29.68 -4.81 2.37
CA ILE A 72 30.89 -5.29 1.68
C ILE A 72 30.86 -6.82 1.52
N ILE A 73 30.52 -7.55 2.59
CA ILE A 73 30.41 -9.01 2.56
C ILE A 73 29.37 -9.44 1.53
N ASP A 74 28.19 -8.82 1.56
CA ASP A 74 27.11 -9.08 0.61
C ASP A 74 27.50 -8.70 -0.82
N SER A 75 28.20 -7.58 -1.02
CA SER A 75 28.68 -7.17 -2.34
C SER A 75 29.76 -8.11 -2.90
N LEU A 76 30.58 -8.73 -2.05
CA LEU A 76 31.55 -9.74 -2.47
C LEU A 76 30.88 -11.08 -2.81
N ASN A 77 29.85 -11.45 -2.04
CA ASN A 77 29.11 -12.70 -2.24
C ASN A 77 28.11 -12.62 -3.40
N GLN A 78 27.48 -11.46 -3.60
CA GLN A 78 26.43 -11.18 -4.58
C GLN A 78 26.55 -9.74 -5.11
N PRO A 79 27.49 -9.46 -6.02
CA PRO A 79 27.85 -8.12 -6.46
C PRO A 79 26.77 -7.33 -7.19
N ASN A 80 25.58 -7.90 -7.41
CA ASN A 80 24.54 -7.26 -8.21
C ASN A 80 23.12 -7.72 -7.80
N LYS A 81 22.74 -7.52 -6.53
CA LYS A 81 21.35 -7.77 -6.08
C LYS A 81 20.34 -6.76 -6.64
N ASP A 82 20.81 -5.61 -7.14
CA ASP A 82 19.98 -4.49 -7.63
C ASP A 82 18.83 -4.12 -6.66
N ASP A 83 19.17 -4.09 -5.37
CA ASP A 83 18.26 -3.77 -4.25
C ASP A 83 18.07 -2.24 -4.05
N THR A 84 18.65 -1.42 -4.94
CA THR A 84 18.55 0.04 -4.88
C THR A 84 17.39 0.58 -5.72
N TYR A 85 16.98 1.84 -5.49
CA TYR A 85 16.10 2.53 -6.44
C TYR A 85 16.91 2.91 -7.69
N GLY A 86 16.44 2.49 -8.86
CA GLY A 86 17.00 2.86 -10.15
C GLY A 86 16.80 4.35 -10.47
N GLU A 87 17.39 4.83 -11.56
CA GLU A 87 17.32 6.24 -11.98
C GLU A 87 15.89 6.75 -12.19
N ASN A 88 14.95 5.85 -12.49
CA ASN A 88 13.53 6.13 -12.65
C ASN A 88 12.75 6.06 -11.32
N GLY A 89 13.41 5.82 -10.19
CA GLY A 89 12.81 5.71 -8.86
C GLY A 89 12.11 4.37 -8.58
N PHE A 90 12.22 3.37 -9.47
CA PHE A 90 11.70 2.01 -9.24
C PHE A 90 12.82 1.09 -8.75
N MET A 91 12.49 0.11 -7.91
CA MET A 91 13.46 -0.90 -7.47
C MET A 91 13.59 -1.98 -8.56
N PRO A 92 14.74 -2.14 -9.25
CA PRO A 92 14.84 -3.06 -10.37
C PRO A 92 14.63 -4.54 -9.97
N ASN A 93 15.02 -4.93 -8.76
CA ASN A 93 14.72 -6.25 -8.20
C ASN A 93 13.20 -6.52 -8.06
N ARG A 94 12.34 -5.48 -8.07
CA ARG A 94 10.88 -5.58 -8.05
C ARG A 94 10.26 -5.50 -9.46
N ASN A 95 11.05 -5.48 -10.53
CA ASN A 95 10.52 -5.63 -11.89
C ASN A 95 9.91 -7.02 -12.08
N LEU A 96 9.04 -7.15 -13.08
CA LEU A 96 8.42 -8.42 -13.46
C LEU A 96 9.49 -9.50 -13.70
N ASP A 97 9.43 -10.57 -12.91
CA ASP A 97 10.23 -11.78 -13.12
C ASP A 97 9.31 -12.99 -13.09
N ASN A 98 9.18 -13.59 -14.28
CA ASN A 98 8.36 -14.76 -14.54
C ASN A 98 8.76 -15.98 -13.68
N ASN A 99 10.02 -16.08 -13.26
CA ASN A 99 10.51 -17.20 -12.46
C ASN A 99 10.27 -17.00 -10.95
N GLN A 100 9.90 -15.79 -10.52
CA GLN A 100 9.71 -15.46 -9.11
C GLN A 100 8.25 -15.20 -8.73
N THR A 101 7.32 -15.20 -9.69
CA THR A 101 5.93 -14.75 -9.46
C THR A 101 5.29 -15.48 -8.29
N GLU A 102 5.28 -16.81 -8.29
CA GLU A 102 4.67 -17.60 -7.21
C GLU A 102 5.30 -17.31 -5.84
N TRP A 103 6.63 -17.27 -5.77
CA TRP A 103 7.35 -16.97 -4.53
C TRP A 103 7.00 -15.59 -3.98
N ARG A 104 6.93 -14.57 -4.84
CA ARG A 104 6.59 -13.20 -4.45
C ARG A 104 5.14 -13.08 -3.97
N PHE A 105 4.20 -13.68 -4.68
CA PHE A 105 2.80 -13.72 -4.26
C PHE A 105 2.63 -14.46 -2.93
N ASN A 106 3.32 -15.58 -2.74
CA ASN A 106 3.30 -16.31 -1.47
C ASN A 106 3.84 -15.44 -0.31
N GLY A 107 4.98 -14.78 -0.51
CA GLY A 107 5.58 -13.87 0.46
C GLY A 107 4.68 -12.68 0.81
N GLY A 108 4.09 -12.03 -0.19
CA GLY A 108 3.21 -10.89 0.06
C GLY A 108 1.86 -11.28 0.65
N ILE A 109 1.25 -12.41 0.27
CA ILE A 109 0.04 -12.93 0.93
C ILE A 109 0.33 -13.27 2.40
N LYS A 110 1.50 -13.87 2.70
CA LYS A 110 1.96 -14.10 4.08
C LYS A 110 2.05 -12.79 4.86
N LEU A 111 2.66 -11.76 4.29
CA LEU A 111 2.72 -10.44 4.92
C LEU A 111 1.31 -9.87 5.20
N TYR A 112 0.36 -10.06 4.28
CA TYR A 112 -1.03 -9.64 4.52
C TYR A 112 -1.67 -10.38 5.69
N PHE A 113 -1.40 -11.68 5.88
CA PHE A 113 -1.84 -12.39 7.09
C PHE A 113 -1.22 -11.78 8.35
N GLU A 114 0.08 -11.50 8.37
CA GLU A 114 0.78 -10.91 9.51
C GLU A 114 0.21 -9.53 9.86
N LEU A 115 0.03 -8.66 8.86
CA LEU A 115 -0.48 -7.30 9.06
C LEU A 115 -1.95 -7.26 9.47
N HIS A 116 -2.76 -8.26 9.11
CA HIS A 116 -4.21 -8.17 9.25
C HIS A 116 -4.85 -9.17 10.22
N SER A 117 -4.17 -10.23 10.67
CA SER A 117 -4.80 -11.24 11.56
C SER A 117 -5.37 -10.62 12.85
N ASN A 118 -4.61 -9.71 13.46
CA ASN A 118 -5.01 -9.00 14.67
C ASN A 118 -5.52 -7.58 14.40
N TYR A 119 -5.87 -7.26 13.15
CA TYR A 119 -6.26 -5.92 12.75
C TYR A 119 -7.39 -5.35 13.62
N GLN A 120 -7.17 -4.12 14.09
CA GLN A 120 -8.17 -3.31 14.76
C GLN A 120 -8.14 -1.90 14.18
N LEU A 121 -9.32 -1.38 13.83
CA LEU A 121 -9.43 -0.04 13.25
C LEU A 121 -9.12 1.03 14.31
N SER A 122 -8.04 1.78 14.11
CA SER A 122 -7.54 2.79 15.03
C SER A 122 -8.31 4.11 14.91
N LYS A 123 -9.04 4.47 15.98
CA LYS A 123 -9.66 5.81 16.10
C LYS A 123 -8.62 6.94 16.06
N PRO A 124 -7.45 6.85 16.73
CA PRO A 124 -6.40 7.85 16.58
C PRO A 124 -5.94 8.02 15.13
N TYR A 125 -5.74 6.95 14.37
CA TYR A 125 -5.33 7.06 12.97
C TYR A 125 -6.42 7.60 12.06
N LEU A 126 -7.71 7.29 12.32
CA LEU A 126 -8.81 7.99 11.67
C LEU A 126 -8.83 9.49 11.98
N SER A 127 -8.49 9.88 13.23
CA SER A 127 -8.37 11.28 13.62
C SER A 127 -7.20 11.98 12.92
N ASP A 128 -6.04 11.33 12.79
CA ASP A 128 -4.91 11.84 12.01
C ASP A 128 -5.29 12.02 10.53
N PHE A 129 -5.99 11.05 9.94
CA PHE A 129 -6.49 11.15 8.57
C PHE A 129 -7.46 12.33 8.41
N LYS A 130 -8.40 12.52 9.33
CA LYS A 130 -9.28 13.70 9.36
C LYS A 130 -8.48 15.00 9.45
N LYS A 131 -7.41 15.03 10.24
CA LYS A 131 -6.54 16.20 10.37
C LYS A 131 -5.76 16.48 9.08
N ILE A 132 -5.31 15.45 8.35
CA ILE A 132 -4.72 15.61 7.01
C ILE A 132 -5.71 16.33 6.07
N VAL A 133 -6.96 15.86 6.00
CA VAL A 133 -7.99 16.47 5.16
C VAL A 133 -8.26 17.93 5.57
N GLN A 134 -8.33 18.18 6.88
CA GLN A 134 -8.50 19.53 7.42
C GLN A 134 -7.33 20.46 7.07
N LEU A 135 -6.09 20.00 7.21
CA LEU A 135 -4.89 20.77 6.86
C LEU A 135 -4.89 21.15 5.38
N CYS A 136 -5.22 20.22 4.48
CA CYS A 136 -5.33 20.54 3.06
C CYS A 136 -6.39 21.63 2.81
N LYS A 137 -7.55 21.53 3.47
CA LYS A 137 -8.62 22.54 3.36
C LYS A 137 -8.21 23.91 3.90
N GLU A 138 -7.57 23.95 5.08
CA GLU A 138 -7.11 25.20 5.73
C GLU A 138 -6.07 25.95 4.89
N HIS A 139 -5.28 25.21 4.10
CA HIS A 139 -4.20 25.76 3.27
C HIS A 139 -4.56 25.90 1.78
N ASP A 140 -5.84 25.73 1.40
CA ASP A 140 -6.29 25.78 0.00
C ASP A 140 -5.51 24.80 -0.92
N ILE A 141 -5.24 23.60 -0.39
CA ILE A 141 -4.58 22.49 -1.10
C ILE A 141 -5.67 21.53 -1.57
N LYS A 142 -5.70 21.26 -2.87
CA LYS A 142 -6.57 20.26 -3.45
C LYS A 142 -6.10 18.86 -3.04
N LEU A 143 -6.95 18.13 -2.33
CA LEU A 143 -6.65 16.77 -1.89
C LEU A 143 -7.43 15.75 -2.73
N LYS A 144 -6.71 14.78 -3.29
CA LYS A 144 -7.28 13.59 -3.96
C LYS A 144 -6.82 12.35 -3.20
N VAL A 145 -7.76 11.63 -2.60
CA VAL A 145 -7.45 10.40 -1.84
C VAL A 145 -7.79 9.19 -2.70
N PHE A 146 -6.93 8.17 -2.68
CA PHE A 146 -7.19 6.91 -3.37
C PHE A 146 -6.76 5.69 -2.56
N ILE A 147 -7.34 4.53 -2.84
CA ILE A 147 -6.92 3.23 -2.31
C ILE A 147 -6.20 2.49 -3.45
N SER A 148 -4.97 2.07 -3.23
CA SER A 148 -4.12 1.43 -4.23
C SER A 148 -4.73 0.13 -4.78
N PRO A 149 -4.54 -0.20 -6.08
CA PRO A 149 -5.07 -1.41 -6.69
C PRO A 149 -4.25 -2.65 -6.30
N SER A 150 -4.30 -3.11 -5.06
CA SER A 150 -3.69 -4.41 -4.71
C SER A 150 -4.46 -5.56 -5.36
N HIS A 151 -3.76 -6.66 -5.63
CA HIS A 151 -4.31 -7.84 -6.26
C HIS A 151 -5.41 -8.48 -5.39
N ALA A 152 -6.40 -9.12 -6.03
CA ALA A 152 -7.58 -9.71 -5.38
C ALA A 152 -7.26 -10.75 -4.30
N THR A 153 -6.07 -11.36 -4.34
CA THR A 153 -5.59 -12.26 -3.28
C THR A 153 -5.46 -11.59 -1.91
N ASP A 154 -5.22 -10.28 -1.88
CA ASP A 154 -5.07 -9.52 -0.63
C ASP A 154 -6.42 -9.35 0.07
N LEU A 155 -7.49 -9.16 -0.73
CA LEU A 155 -8.87 -9.17 -0.25
C LEU A 155 -9.24 -10.55 0.30
N GLU A 156 -8.81 -11.62 -0.36
CA GLU A 156 -9.03 -12.98 0.13
C GLU A 156 -8.24 -13.29 1.42
N ALA A 157 -7.01 -12.78 1.55
CA ALA A 157 -6.24 -12.91 2.78
C ALA A 157 -6.93 -12.20 3.96
N ILE A 158 -7.38 -10.95 3.76
CA ILE A 158 -8.16 -10.19 4.76
C ILE A 158 -9.49 -10.90 5.09
N ARG A 159 -10.16 -11.50 4.10
CA ARG A 159 -11.36 -12.30 4.34
C ARG A 159 -11.04 -13.53 5.19
N ALA A 160 -9.95 -14.23 4.87
CA ALA A 160 -9.53 -15.44 5.56
C ALA A 160 -9.10 -15.16 7.01
N THR A 161 -8.67 -13.95 7.37
CA THR A 161 -8.44 -13.55 8.77
C THR A 161 -9.74 -13.20 9.53
N GLY A 162 -10.90 -13.21 8.85
CA GLY A 162 -12.18 -12.80 9.45
C GLY A 162 -12.34 -11.28 9.56
N ARG A 163 -11.50 -10.48 8.90
CA ARG A 163 -11.50 -9.01 9.00
C ARG A 163 -12.25 -8.30 7.88
N TRP A 164 -12.95 -9.04 7.02
CA TRP A 164 -13.71 -8.47 5.89
C TRP A 164 -14.67 -7.34 6.31
N GLN A 165 -15.47 -7.56 7.36
CA GLN A 165 -16.42 -6.54 7.84
C GLN A 165 -15.70 -5.29 8.36
N ILE A 166 -14.49 -5.45 8.91
CA ILE A 166 -13.68 -4.32 9.39
C ILE A 166 -13.07 -3.54 8.21
N LEU A 167 -12.66 -4.22 7.14
CA LEU A 167 -12.26 -3.57 5.88
C LEU A 167 -13.39 -2.71 5.31
N GLU A 168 -14.60 -3.26 5.23
CA GLU A 168 -15.77 -2.50 4.78
C GLU A 168 -16.08 -1.32 5.71
N GLN A 169 -16.01 -1.54 7.03
CA GLN A 169 -16.20 -0.49 8.01
C GLN A 169 -15.16 0.62 7.86
N TRP A 170 -13.90 0.28 7.60
CA TRP A 170 -12.86 1.27 7.32
C TRP A 170 -13.19 2.10 6.08
N LYS A 171 -13.59 1.47 4.96
CA LYS A 171 -14.03 2.20 3.76
C LYS A 171 -15.18 3.16 4.08
N ARG A 172 -16.18 2.73 4.87
CA ARG A 172 -17.28 3.60 5.35
C ARG A 172 -16.78 4.78 6.18
N GLU A 173 -15.80 4.58 7.07
CA GLU A 173 -15.29 5.65 7.93
C GLU A 173 -14.48 6.69 7.15
N ILE A 174 -13.66 6.28 6.17
CA ILE A 174 -12.87 7.24 5.39
C ILE A 174 -13.74 8.07 4.42
N VAL A 175 -14.77 7.47 3.80
CA VAL A 175 -15.64 8.22 2.87
C VAL A 175 -16.55 9.25 3.56
N LYS A 176 -16.81 9.07 4.86
CA LYS A 176 -17.48 10.09 5.69
C LYS A 176 -16.63 11.36 5.86
N ILE A 177 -15.32 11.26 5.65
CA ILE A 177 -14.37 12.36 5.84
C ILE A 177 -14.12 13.08 4.51
N VAL A 178 -13.90 12.32 3.42
CA VAL A 178 -13.62 12.84 2.08
C VAL A 178 -13.99 11.78 1.03
N PRO A 179 -14.45 12.15 -0.18
CA PRO A 179 -14.57 11.21 -1.29
C PRO A 179 -13.23 10.52 -1.59
N VAL A 180 -13.27 9.22 -1.91
CA VAL A 180 -12.06 8.41 -2.12
C VAL A 180 -12.17 7.68 -3.45
N TRP A 181 -11.11 7.70 -4.27
CA TRP A 181 -11.02 6.80 -5.42
C TRP A 181 -10.64 5.40 -4.94
N ASP A 182 -11.57 4.46 -5.01
CA ASP A 182 -11.29 3.07 -4.67
C ASP A 182 -10.85 2.34 -5.92
N PHE A 183 -9.64 1.76 -5.91
CA PHE A 183 -9.19 0.79 -6.91
C PHE A 183 -9.06 -0.63 -6.34
N TYR A 184 -9.32 -0.80 -5.03
CA TYR A 184 -9.08 -2.04 -4.29
C TYR A 184 -10.36 -2.86 -4.09
N TYR A 185 -10.81 -3.48 -5.17
CA TYR A 185 -11.94 -4.41 -5.25
C TYR A 185 -11.72 -5.33 -6.45
N TYR A 186 -12.66 -6.22 -6.75
CA TYR A 186 -12.57 -7.14 -7.89
C TYR A 186 -12.90 -6.41 -9.20
N ASN A 187 -11.90 -6.15 -10.04
CA ASN A 187 -12.02 -5.49 -11.34
C ASN A 187 -11.03 -6.08 -12.35
N SER A 188 -11.12 -5.65 -13.62
CA SER A 188 -10.31 -6.19 -14.72
C SER A 188 -8.80 -6.13 -14.51
N ILE A 189 -8.30 -5.24 -13.66
CA ILE A 189 -6.86 -5.08 -13.36
C ILE A 189 -6.46 -5.96 -12.17
N THR A 190 -7.17 -5.83 -11.05
CA THR A 190 -6.82 -6.47 -9.76
C THR A 190 -7.05 -7.97 -9.74
N THR A 191 -7.75 -8.52 -10.74
CA THR A 191 -8.03 -9.95 -10.87
C THR A 191 -7.19 -10.61 -11.98
N GLU A 192 -6.01 -10.08 -12.29
CA GLU A 192 -5.07 -10.72 -13.22
C GLU A 192 -4.76 -12.16 -12.77
N PRO A 193 -4.98 -13.20 -13.60
CA PRO A 193 -4.66 -14.57 -13.22
C PRO A 193 -3.18 -14.72 -12.85
N ILE A 194 -2.89 -15.36 -11.72
CA ILE A 194 -1.52 -15.52 -11.25
C ILE A 194 -0.82 -16.53 -12.15
N SER A 195 0.20 -16.09 -12.88
CA SER A 195 0.97 -16.93 -13.78
C SER A 195 2.39 -16.44 -13.92
N ASN A 196 3.27 -17.25 -14.51
CA ASN A 196 4.63 -16.82 -14.85
C ASN A 196 4.68 -15.76 -15.96
N LYS A 197 3.59 -15.05 -16.28
CA LYS A 197 3.55 -13.98 -17.29
C LYS A 197 2.60 -12.86 -16.84
N MET A 198 2.92 -12.28 -15.69
CA MET A 198 2.19 -11.12 -15.17
C MET A 198 2.46 -9.87 -16.02
N LYS A 199 1.48 -8.97 -16.08
CA LYS A 199 1.53 -7.68 -16.76
C LYS A 199 1.20 -6.53 -15.84
N ASN A 200 0.27 -6.74 -14.90
CA ASN A 200 -0.22 -5.69 -14.02
C ASN A 200 0.57 -5.65 -12.71
N TYR A 201 1.16 -6.78 -12.29
CA TYR A 201 1.75 -6.96 -10.96
C TYR A 201 3.10 -7.68 -10.96
N ALA A 202 4.08 -7.14 -10.23
CA ALA A 202 5.29 -7.87 -9.86
C ALA A 202 5.10 -8.79 -8.66
N ASP A 203 4.19 -8.40 -7.77
CA ASP A 203 3.64 -9.20 -6.68
C ASP A 203 2.24 -8.66 -6.31
N ASN A 204 1.60 -9.23 -5.30
CA ASN A 204 0.22 -8.90 -4.96
C ASN A 204 -0.04 -7.43 -4.56
N SER A 205 0.99 -6.61 -4.29
CA SER A 205 0.83 -5.19 -3.94
C SER A 205 1.63 -4.23 -4.82
N HIS A 206 2.69 -4.69 -5.49
CA HIS A 206 3.50 -3.86 -6.38
C HIS A 206 2.99 -3.97 -7.83
N TYR A 207 2.13 -3.03 -8.22
CA TYR A 207 1.65 -2.88 -9.59
C TYR A 207 2.68 -2.21 -10.51
N THR A 208 2.60 -2.48 -11.81
CA THR A 208 3.54 -1.96 -12.81
C THR A 208 3.34 -0.46 -13.09
N PRO A 209 4.34 0.25 -13.65
CA PRO A 209 4.21 1.66 -14.02
C PRO A 209 3.00 1.94 -14.91
N GLN A 210 2.64 1.01 -15.79
CA GLN A 210 1.47 1.10 -16.66
C GLN A 210 0.18 1.20 -15.85
N ILE A 211 0.04 0.39 -14.80
CA ILE A 211 -1.13 0.47 -13.89
C ILE A 211 -1.08 1.75 -13.05
N GLY A 212 0.10 2.18 -12.61
CA GLY A 212 0.27 3.47 -11.95
C GLY A 212 -0.20 4.65 -12.80
N ASN A 213 0.07 4.62 -14.11
CA ASN A 213 -0.44 5.63 -15.04
C ASN A 213 -1.97 5.58 -15.11
N LEU A 214 -2.59 4.40 -15.25
CA LEU A 214 -4.06 4.28 -15.25
C LEU A 214 -4.73 4.84 -13.98
N VAL A 215 -4.09 4.65 -12.82
CA VAL A 215 -4.55 5.24 -11.55
C VAL A 215 -4.52 6.77 -11.63
N LEU A 216 -3.41 7.36 -12.09
CA LEU A 216 -3.27 8.81 -12.23
C LEU A 216 -4.22 9.38 -13.29
N ASP A 217 -4.34 8.71 -14.43
CA ASP A 217 -5.25 9.05 -15.53
C ASP A 217 -6.69 9.17 -15.02
N ARG A 218 -7.17 8.17 -14.27
CA ARG A 218 -8.50 8.19 -13.63
C ARG A 218 -8.64 9.31 -12.59
N ILE A 219 -7.67 9.43 -11.67
CA ILE A 219 -7.72 10.40 -10.56
C ILE A 219 -7.68 11.85 -11.07
N LEU A 220 -6.91 12.11 -12.12
CA LEU A 220 -6.69 13.43 -12.71
C LEU A 220 -7.64 13.73 -13.88
N SER A 221 -8.46 12.75 -14.29
CA SER A 221 -9.31 12.83 -15.48
C SER A 221 -8.50 13.14 -16.75
N TYR A 222 -7.30 12.56 -16.83
CA TYR A 222 -6.39 12.65 -17.96
C TYR A 222 -6.44 11.33 -18.72
N GLN A 223 -6.72 11.36 -20.03
CA GLN A 223 -6.89 10.13 -20.84
C GLN A 223 -7.86 9.10 -20.22
N ASP A 224 -8.91 9.58 -19.54
CA ASP A 224 -9.83 8.72 -18.78
C ASP A 224 -10.58 7.71 -19.67
N ASP A 225 -10.72 8.01 -20.96
CA ASP A 225 -11.27 7.13 -21.99
C ASP A 225 -10.40 5.88 -22.25
N GLN A 226 -9.11 5.93 -21.88
CA GLN A 226 -8.18 4.80 -21.96
C GLN A 226 -8.20 3.92 -20.70
N VAL A 227 -8.80 4.40 -19.61
CA VAL A 227 -8.88 3.65 -18.35
C VAL A 227 -10.10 2.72 -18.38
N PRO A 228 -9.96 1.42 -18.05
CA PRO A 228 -11.09 0.50 -17.97
C PRO A 228 -12.23 1.07 -17.10
N SER A 229 -13.47 1.00 -17.57
CA SER A 229 -14.61 1.64 -16.90
C SER A 229 -14.83 1.12 -15.47
N ASP A 230 -14.46 -0.13 -15.22
CA ASP A 230 -14.53 -0.80 -13.92
C ASP A 230 -13.24 -0.64 -13.08
N PHE A 231 -12.31 0.26 -13.44
CA PHE A 231 -11.06 0.46 -12.71
C PHE A 231 -10.95 1.86 -12.10
N GLY A 232 -11.20 1.96 -10.79
CA GLY A 232 -11.18 3.22 -10.04
C GLY A 232 -12.56 3.88 -9.94
N ILE A 233 -13.28 3.67 -8.83
CA ILE A 233 -14.61 4.24 -8.58
C ILE A 233 -14.50 5.27 -7.48
N LEU A 234 -15.04 6.47 -7.72
CA LEU A 234 -15.13 7.50 -6.69
C LEU A 234 -16.23 7.11 -5.69
N ILE A 235 -15.82 6.62 -4.53
CA ILE A 235 -16.73 6.25 -3.45
C ILE A 235 -17.01 7.44 -2.54
N THR A 236 -18.27 7.54 -2.14
CA THR A 236 -18.88 8.63 -1.38
C THR A 236 -19.87 8.06 -0.37
N PRO A 237 -20.32 8.84 0.63
CA PRO A 237 -21.40 8.42 1.53
C PRO A 237 -22.66 7.94 0.80
N GLU A 238 -22.93 8.49 -0.39
CA GLU A 238 -24.12 8.19 -1.18
C GLU A 238 -24.07 6.83 -1.89
N ASN A 239 -22.88 6.37 -2.29
CA ASN A 239 -22.74 5.14 -3.10
C ASN A 239 -22.02 3.98 -2.38
N ILE A 240 -21.41 4.21 -1.22
CA ILE A 240 -20.55 3.23 -0.55
C ILE A 240 -21.23 1.88 -0.33
N GLU A 241 -22.49 1.83 0.11
CA GLU A 241 -23.16 0.55 0.38
C GLU A 241 -23.40 -0.25 -0.90
N SER A 242 -23.75 0.41 -2.02
CA SER A 242 -23.91 -0.26 -3.31
C SER A 242 -22.59 -0.80 -3.84
N HIS A 243 -21.50 -0.04 -3.67
CA HIS A 243 -20.15 -0.45 -4.06
C HIS A 243 -19.66 -1.67 -3.26
N LEU A 244 -19.88 -1.68 -1.95
CA LEU A 244 -19.54 -2.81 -1.09
C LEU A 244 -20.38 -4.05 -1.40
N ALA A 245 -21.69 -3.88 -1.66
CA ALA A 245 -22.56 -4.97 -2.08
C ALA A 245 -22.12 -5.59 -3.41
N LYS A 246 -21.76 -4.75 -4.40
CA LYS A 246 -21.21 -5.21 -5.68
C LYS A 246 -19.90 -5.96 -5.48
N THR A 247 -18.98 -5.40 -4.68
CA THR A 247 -17.68 -6.04 -4.37
C THR A 247 -17.85 -7.44 -3.78
N ARG A 248 -18.82 -7.65 -2.88
CA ARG A 248 -19.13 -8.98 -2.33
C ARG A 248 -19.67 -9.94 -3.40
N ALA A 249 -20.55 -9.47 -4.28
CA ALA A 249 -21.08 -10.29 -5.36
C ALA A 249 -19.99 -10.68 -6.38
N ASP A 250 -19.16 -9.72 -6.78
CA ASP A 250 -18.04 -9.95 -7.70
C ASP A 250 -17.02 -10.93 -7.10
N ARG A 251 -16.78 -10.86 -5.78
CA ARG A 251 -15.94 -11.82 -5.05
C ARG A 251 -16.42 -13.25 -5.22
N GLU A 252 -17.73 -13.50 -5.09
CA GLU A 252 -18.29 -14.86 -5.25
C GLU A 252 -18.18 -15.37 -6.68
N VAL A 253 -18.20 -14.47 -7.67
CA VAL A 253 -17.93 -14.83 -9.07
C VAL A 253 -16.45 -15.14 -9.27
N TRP A 254 -15.57 -14.25 -8.81
CA TRP A 254 -14.12 -14.40 -8.92
C TRP A 254 -13.63 -15.68 -8.22
N ALA A 255 -14.06 -15.94 -6.99
CA ALA A 255 -13.62 -17.10 -6.21
C ALA A 255 -14.06 -18.44 -6.84
N ARG A 256 -15.20 -18.47 -7.53
CA ARG A 256 -15.65 -19.66 -8.29
C ARG A 256 -14.84 -19.89 -9.55
N ASN A 257 -14.40 -18.81 -10.20
CA ASN A 257 -13.65 -18.88 -11.44
C ASN A 257 -12.12 -19.02 -11.23
N ASN A 258 -11.63 -18.74 -10.02
CA ASN A 258 -10.21 -18.75 -9.66
C ASN A 258 -9.97 -19.64 -8.41
N PRO A 259 -10.33 -20.94 -8.48
CA PRO A 259 -10.24 -21.84 -7.32
C PRO A 259 -8.80 -22.08 -6.85
N ASP A 260 -7.81 -22.00 -7.76
CA ASP A 260 -6.40 -22.24 -7.45
C ASP A 260 -5.81 -21.09 -6.62
N GLU A 261 -6.13 -19.83 -6.95
CA GLU A 261 -5.74 -18.65 -6.17
C GLU A 261 -6.42 -18.64 -4.79
N VAL A 262 -7.70 -19.03 -4.73
CA VAL A 262 -8.41 -19.21 -3.46
C VAL A 262 -7.74 -20.30 -2.61
N LYS A 263 -7.32 -21.40 -3.24
CA LYS A 263 -6.60 -22.49 -2.57
C LYS A 263 -5.22 -22.02 -2.08
N LEU A 264 -4.47 -21.27 -2.90
CA LEU A 264 -3.18 -20.69 -2.52
C LEU A 264 -3.27 -19.88 -1.23
N VAL A 265 -4.24 -18.97 -1.12
CA VAL A 265 -4.45 -18.15 0.08
C VAL A 265 -4.77 -19.02 1.30
N LYS A 266 -5.61 -20.05 1.14
CA LYS A 266 -5.96 -20.98 2.22
C LYS A 266 -4.76 -21.82 2.67
N ASP A 267 -3.96 -22.31 1.74
CA ASP A 267 -2.79 -23.14 2.03
C ASP A 267 -1.73 -22.31 2.78
N ILE A 268 -1.51 -21.05 2.40
CA ILE A 268 -0.63 -20.13 3.12
C ILE A 268 -1.13 -19.93 4.55
N LYS A 269 -2.42 -19.64 4.73
CA LYS A 269 -3.02 -19.49 6.07
C LYS A 269 -2.79 -20.73 6.93
N HIS A 270 -3.07 -21.91 6.38
CA HIS A 270 -2.94 -23.18 7.09
C HIS A 270 -1.49 -23.43 7.56
N ARG A 271 -0.50 -23.14 6.70
CA ARG A 271 0.92 -23.25 7.07
C ARG A 271 1.30 -22.30 8.22
N LEU A 272 0.74 -21.10 8.27
CA LEU A 272 1.00 -20.14 9.35
C LEU A 272 0.36 -20.57 10.68
N GLU A 273 -0.76 -21.31 10.64
CA GLU A 273 -1.44 -21.84 11.83
C GLU A 273 -0.80 -23.13 12.36
N GLN A 274 0.05 -23.80 11.57
CA GLN A 274 0.77 -25.02 11.94
C GLN A 274 2.29 -24.88 11.76
N PRO A 275 2.97 -24.06 12.59
CA PRO A 275 4.40 -23.79 12.42
C PRO A 275 5.33 -25.01 12.65
N ASP A 276 4.85 -26.08 13.29
CA ASP A 276 5.70 -27.20 13.76
C ASP A 276 5.91 -28.35 12.74
N ASN A 277 5.65 -28.15 11.44
CA ASN A 277 5.77 -29.20 10.41
C ASN A 277 6.80 -28.87 9.29
N TYR A 278 7.91 -28.20 9.62
CA TYR A 278 9.10 -28.08 8.76
C TYR A 278 10.38 -28.11 9.58
#